data_AF-C7M5C1-F1
#
_entry.id   AF-C7M5C1-F1
#
_cell.length_a   1.000
_cell.length_b   1.000
_cell.length_c   1.000
_cell.angle_alpha   90.00
_cell.angle_beta   90.00
_cell.angle_gamma   90.00
#
_symmetry.space_group_name_H-M   'P 1'
#
loop_
_entity.id
_entity.type
_entity.pdbx_description
1 polymer ?
#
loop_
_entity_poly.entity_id
_entity_poly.type
_entity_poly.pdbx_seq_one_letter_code
_entity_poly.pdbx_strand_id
1 'polypeptide(L)'
;MSIAVLTQNPNIQFITDSNGRTVSAIVPINEYNTMLKIIKQYDSDDEFTEEELKRIALSHQQAKEGKMVKSEEVFKMLRAEYGN
;
A
#
# COMPACT_ATOMS: atom_id res chain seq x y z
N MET A 1 7.00 -9.46 -4.47
CA MET A 1 6.33 -9.03 -3.23
C MET A 1 5.68 -10.26 -2.59
N SER A 2 5.95 -10.52 -1.32
CA SER A 2 5.62 -11.79 -0.65
C SER A 2 4.11 -11.97 -0.44
N ILE A 3 3.59 -13.08 -0.94
CA ILE A 3 2.22 -13.61 -0.80
C ILE A 3 1.87 -14.02 0.65
N ALA A 4 2.76 -13.72 1.61
CA ALA A 4 2.73 -14.23 2.97
C ALA A 4 1.61 -13.64 3.86
N VAL A 5 0.91 -12.59 3.41
CA VAL A 5 -0.17 -11.95 4.20
C VAL A 5 -1.46 -12.78 4.25
N LEU A 6 -1.60 -13.83 3.42
CA LEU A 6 -2.81 -14.66 3.37
C LEU A 6 -2.86 -15.83 4.38
N THR A 7 -1.91 -15.92 5.31
CA THR A 7 -1.78 -17.07 6.24
C THR A 7 -2.20 -16.75 7.68
N GLN A 8 -3.33 -16.10 7.88
CA GLN A 8 -4.06 -16.21 9.14
C GLN A 8 -5.33 -16.98 8.84
N ASN A 9 -5.47 -18.21 9.36
CA ASN A 9 -6.71 -18.98 9.31
C ASN A 9 -7.78 -18.15 10.03
N PRO A 10 -8.62 -17.41 9.29
CA PRO A 10 -9.52 -16.47 9.90
C PRO A 10 -10.65 -17.27 10.54
N ASN A 11 -11.04 -16.94 11.77
CA ASN A 11 -12.12 -17.65 12.45
C ASN A 11 -13.47 -17.15 11.91
N ILE A 12 -13.74 -17.52 10.66
CA ILE A 12 -14.95 -17.13 9.92
C ILE A 12 -16.02 -18.17 10.18
N GLN A 13 -17.15 -17.72 10.72
CA GLN A 13 -18.34 -18.55 10.86
C GLN A 13 -19.35 -18.20 9.78
N PHE A 14 -19.73 -19.18 8.97
CA PHE A 14 -20.77 -19.01 7.96
C PHE A 14 -22.15 -19.27 8.57
N ILE A 15 -23.09 -18.38 8.28
CA ILE A 15 -24.51 -18.55 8.60
C ILE A 15 -25.19 -19.04 7.33
N THR A 16 -25.92 -20.15 7.44
CA THR A 16 -26.65 -20.78 6.34
C THR A 16 -28.16 -20.70 6.55
N ASP A 17 -28.92 -20.63 5.46
CA ASP A 17 -30.37 -20.78 5.48
C ASP A 17 -30.81 -22.23 5.77
N SER A 18 -32.12 -22.45 5.85
CA SER A 18 -32.72 -23.77 6.06
C SER A 18 -32.45 -24.79 4.94
N ASN A 19 -31.99 -24.31 3.77
CA ASN A 19 -31.64 -25.12 2.61
C ASN A 19 -30.11 -25.37 2.53
N GLY A 20 -29.35 -24.94 3.54
CA GLY A 20 -27.89 -25.07 3.59
C GLY A 20 -27.14 -24.07 2.72
N ARG A 21 -27.81 -23.02 2.21
CA ARG A 21 -27.16 -21.97 1.42
C ARG A 21 -26.57 -20.92 2.34
N THR A 22 -25.30 -20.58 2.15
CA THR A 22 -24.63 -19.51 2.90
C THR A 22 -25.29 -18.17 2.61
N VAL A 23 -25.77 -17.50 3.66
CA VAL A 23 -26.42 -16.17 3.56
C VAL A 23 -25.53 -15.06 4.09
N SER A 24 -24.69 -15.34 5.08
CA SER A 24 -23.76 -14.36 5.64
C SER A 24 -22.56 -15.04 6.30
N ALA A 25 -21.53 -14.24 6.59
CA ALA A 25 -20.34 -14.67 7.30
C ALA A 25 -20.11 -13.73 8.49
N ILE A 26 -19.86 -14.30 9.66
CA ILE A 26 -19.36 -13.59 10.83
C ILE A 26 -17.85 -13.59 10.74
N VAL A 27 -17.27 -12.38 10.73
CA VAL A 27 -15.83 -12.15 10.64
C VAL A 27 -15.43 -11.26 11.83
N PRO A 28 -14.35 -11.59 12.56
CA PRO A 28 -13.77 -10.70 13.56
C PRO A 28 -13.49 -9.30 12.97
N ILE A 29 -13.83 -8.25 13.70
CA ILE A 29 -13.73 -6.87 13.20
C ILE A 29 -12.31 -6.50 12.73
N ASN A 30 -11.28 -7.06 13.36
CA ASN A 30 -9.88 -6.87 12.98
C ASN A 30 -9.57 -7.46 11.60
N GLU A 31 -10.12 -8.63 11.29
CA GLU A 31 -9.95 -9.30 10.00
C GLU A 31 -10.73 -8.55 8.91
N TYR A 32 -11.98 -8.15 9.20
CA TYR A 32 -12.78 -7.33 8.29
C TYR A 32 -12.08 -6.01 7.93
N ASN A 33 -11.55 -5.29 8.92
CA ASN A 33 -10.81 -4.05 8.71
C ASN A 33 -9.52 -4.28 7.91
N THR A 34 -8.85 -5.42 8.12
CA THR A 34 -7.66 -5.80 7.35
C THR A 34 -8.02 -6.06 5.89
N MET A 35 -9.11 -6.79 5.63
CA MET A 35 -9.63 -7.02 4.28
C MET A 35 -9.97 -5.70 3.58
N LEU A 36 -10.64 -4.77 4.27
CA LEU A 36 -10.93 -3.44 3.71
C LEU A 36 -9.66 -2.64 3.39
N LYS A 37 -8.63 -2.74 4.23
CA LYS A 37 -7.33 -2.06 3.99
C LYS A 37 -6.64 -2.61 2.74
N ILE A 38 -6.66 -3.94 2.58
CA ILE A 38 -6.13 -4.62 1.41
C ILE A 38 -6.90 -4.19 0.17
N ILE A 39 -8.24 -4.25 0.20
CA ILE A 39 -9.09 -3.83 -0.92
C ILE A 39 -8.78 -2.39 -1.30
N LYS A 40 -8.72 -1.45 -0.34
CA LYS A 40 -8.36 -0.05 -0.61
C LYS A 40 -6.98 0.11 -1.25
N GLN A 41 -6.02 -0.75 -0.91
CA GLN A 41 -4.69 -0.72 -1.53
C GLN A 41 -4.72 -1.20 -2.99
N TYR A 42 -5.64 -2.11 -3.34
CA TYR A 42 -5.84 -2.61 -4.70
C TYR A 42 -6.83 -1.78 -5.53
N ASP A 43 -7.76 -1.09 -4.87
CA ASP A 43 -8.77 -0.19 -5.45
C ASP A 43 -8.22 1.24 -5.60
N SER A 44 -7.08 1.52 -4.97
CA SER A 44 -6.21 2.61 -5.41
C SER A 44 -5.54 2.13 -6.69
N ASP A 45 -6.22 2.34 -7.82
CA ASP A 45 -5.63 2.35 -9.18
C ASP A 45 -4.59 3.48 -9.29
N ASP A 46 -3.61 3.51 -8.39
CA ASP A 46 -2.36 4.23 -8.63
C ASP A 46 -1.56 3.37 -9.63
N GLU A 47 -2.14 3.18 -10.82
CA GLU A 47 -1.42 2.70 -11.99
C GLU A 47 -0.40 3.80 -12.31
N PHE A 48 0.81 3.65 -11.77
CA PHE A 48 1.89 4.57 -12.07
C PHE A 48 2.02 4.67 -13.58
N THR A 49 1.92 5.88 -14.10
CA THR A 49 2.22 6.16 -15.50
C THR A 49 3.64 5.68 -15.83
N GLU A 50 3.92 5.38 -17.10
CA GLU A 50 5.28 5.00 -17.52
C GLU A 50 6.33 6.03 -17.07
N GLU A 51 5.96 7.32 -17.02
CA GLU A 51 6.82 8.39 -16.52
C GLU A 51 7.08 8.29 -15.01
N GLU A 52 6.08 7.95 -14.21
CA GLU A 52 6.23 7.73 -12.76
C GLU A 52 7.11 6.51 -12.47
N LEU A 53 6.91 5.42 -13.21
CA LEU A 53 7.78 4.24 -13.12
C LEU A 53 9.23 4.58 -13.48
N LYS A 54 9.45 5.39 -14.52
CA LYS A 54 10.77 5.87 -14.91
C LYS A 54 11.41 6.75 -13.82
N ARG A 55 10.64 7.62 -13.18
CA ARG A 55 11.10 8.45 -12.05
C ARG A 55 11.49 7.60 -10.83
N ILE A 56 10.68 6.59 -10.50
CA ILE A 56 10.97 5.64 -9.41
C ILE A 56 12.26 4.86 -9.72
N ALA A 57 12.40 4.34 -10.94
CA ALA A 57 13.61 3.60 -11.35
C ALA A 57 14.87 4.48 -11.26
N LEU A 58 14.78 5.73 -11.74
CA LEU A 58 15.88 6.69 -11.65
C LEU A 58 16.26 6.99 -10.19
N SER A 59 15.26 7.20 -9.33
CA SER A 59 15.49 7.45 -7.89
C SER A 59 16.23 6.28 -7.22
N HIS A 60 15.82 5.04 -7.52
CA HIS A 60 16.52 3.85 -7.02
C HIS A 60 17.96 3.76 -7.53
N GLN A 61 18.20 4.11 -8.79
CA GLN A 61 19.56 4.13 -9.35
C GLN A 61 20.43 5.20 -8.67
N GLN A 62 19.90 6.41 -8.48
CA GLN A 62 20.60 7.49 -7.77
C GLN A 62 20.95 7.10 -6.34
N ALA A 63 20.05 6.42 -5.63
CA ALA A 63 20.33 5.90 -4.29
C ALA A 63 21.47 4.88 -4.28
N LYS A 64 21.49 3.94 -5.25
CA LYS A 64 22.60 2.98 -5.41
C LYS A 64 23.94 3.65 -5.72
N GLU A 65 23.90 4.73 -6.50
CA GLU A 65 25.08 5.53 -6.85
C GLU A 65 25.49 6.52 -5.74
N GLY A 66 24.80 6.53 -4.60
CA GLY A 66 25.07 7.47 -3.49
C GLY A 66 24.70 8.92 -3.79
N LYS A 67 23.96 9.18 -4.87
CA LYS A 67 23.51 10.51 -5.32
C LYS A 67 22.24 10.94 -4.57
N MET A 68 22.22 10.75 -3.25
CA MET A 68 21.15 11.22 -2.39
C MET A 68 21.53 12.57 -1.80
N VAL A 69 20.58 13.49 -1.73
CA VAL A 69 20.78 14.79 -1.08
C VAL A 69 20.26 14.71 0.35
N LYS A 70 21.00 15.25 1.31
CA LYS A 70 20.54 15.27 2.70
C LYS A 70 19.41 16.27 2.88
N SER A 71 18.49 15.97 3.79
CA SER A 71 17.34 16.84 4.07
C SER A 71 17.73 18.29 4.42
N GLU A 72 18.84 18.49 5.14
CA GLU A 72 19.36 19.83 5.47
C GLU A 72 19.79 20.62 4.22
N GLU A 73 20.38 19.96 3.23
CA GLU A 73 20.80 20.58 1.97
C GLU A 73 19.60 20.94 1.10
N VAL A 74 18.58 20.06 1.05
CA VAL A 74 17.30 20.36 0.40
C VAL A 74 16.66 21.61 1.02
N PHE A 75 16.65 21.71 2.36
CA PHE A 75 16.09 22.87 3.04
C PHE A 75 16.84 24.17 2.74
N LYS A 76 18.18 24.12 2.63
CA LYS A 76 19.00 25.27 2.20
C LYS A 76 18.70 25.69 0.76
N MET A 77 18.57 24.73 -0.16
CA MET A 77 18.21 25.01 -1.55
C MET A 77 16.83 25.65 -1.66
N LEU A 78 15.82 25.09 -0.98
CA LEU A 78 14.45 25.63 -0.99
C LEU A 78 14.38 27.03 -0.38
N ARG A 79 15.12 27.29 0.71
CA ARG A 79 15.21 28.64 1.29
C ARG A 79 15.89 29.63 0.35
N ALA A 80 16.92 29.20 -0.39
CA ALA A 80 17.61 30.07 -1.35
C ALA A 80 16.73 30.40 -2.58
N GLU A 81 15.88 29.45 -3.00
CA GLU A 81 15.03 29.60 -4.20
C GLU A 81 13.70 30.31 -3.91
N TYR A 82 13.10 30.06 -2.74
CA TYR A 82 11.75 30.53 -2.41
C TYR A 82 11.67 31.38 -1.13
N GLY A 83 12.75 31.52 -0.38
CA GLY A 83 12.78 32.31 0.85
C GLY A 83 13.05 33.78 0.60
N ASN A 84 12.01 34.52 0.20
CA ASN A 84 11.89 35.95 0.54
C ASN A 84 11.26 36.08 1.93
#